data_AF-A0A183LY15-F1
#
_entry.id   AF-A0A183LY15-F1
#
_cell.length_a   1.000
_cell.length_b   1.000
_cell.length_c   1.000
_cell.angle_alpha   90.00
_cell.angle_beta   90.00
_cell.angle_gamma   90.00
#
_symmetry.space_group_name_H-M   'P 1'
#
loop_
_entity.id
_entity.type
_entity.pdbx_description
1 polymer ?
#
loop_
_entity_poly.entity_id
_entity_poly.type
_entity_poly.pdbx_seq_one_letter_code
_entity_poly.pdbx_strand_id
1 'polypeptide(L)'
;MTLLTTRVTIYLVGQQRLTSGQLLLYCGHEEENAPHTQGVALMLSKQAQNALIGWESHGPRIIKASFKTIKEGITMNIIQCYAPTNDYNEDVKDQFYNRMQSIIEK
;
A
#
# COMPACT_ATOMS: atom_id res chain seq x y z
N MET A 1 20.28 -29.33 -4.06
CA MET A 1 20.97 -28.17 -4.65
C MET A 1 20.45 -26.93 -3.96
N THR A 2 21.26 -26.37 -3.07
CA THR A 2 20.89 -25.36 -2.08
C THR A 2 20.66 -24.01 -2.77
N LEU A 3 19.47 -23.44 -2.64
CA LEU A 3 19.24 -22.04 -3.02
C LEU A 3 19.43 -21.18 -1.77
N LEU A 4 20.53 -20.41 -1.77
CA LEU A 4 20.79 -19.34 -0.81
C LEU A 4 19.85 -18.19 -1.12
N THR A 5 18.71 -18.09 -0.42
CA THR A 5 17.91 -16.87 -0.39
C THR A 5 18.53 -15.95 0.64
N THR A 6 19.22 -14.91 0.16
CA THR A 6 19.61 -13.74 0.95
C THR A 6 18.40 -13.24 1.72
N ARG A 7 18.55 -13.03 3.03
CA ARG A 7 17.52 -12.46 3.91
C ARG A 7 17.08 -11.09 3.40
N VAL A 8 16.00 -11.05 2.62
CA VAL A 8 15.20 -9.85 2.37
C VAL A 8 13.86 -10.14 3.03
N THR A 9 13.46 -9.33 4.01
CA THR A 9 12.16 -9.42 4.68
C THR A 9 11.06 -9.50 3.62
N ILE A 10 10.46 -10.68 3.46
CA ILE A 10 9.43 -10.91 2.42
C ILE A 10 8.15 -10.26 2.97
N TYR A 11 7.71 -9.17 2.35
CA TYR A 11 6.39 -8.60 2.60
C TYR A 11 5.53 -8.84 1.37
N LEU A 12 4.28 -9.26 1.58
CA LEU A 12 3.32 -9.52 0.52
C LEU A 12 2.91 -8.21 -0.13
N VAL A 13 2.87 -8.21 -1.46
CA VAL A 13 2.26 -7.16 -2.28
C VAL A 13 1.48 -7.87 -3.38
N GLY A 14 0.22 -7.49 -3.56
CA GLY A 14 -0.60 -8.15 -4.55
C GLY A 14 -1.91 -7.46 -4.84
N GLN A 15 -2.62 -8.02 -5.81
CA GLN A 15 -3.98 -7.64 -6.12
C GLN A 15 -4.83 -8.90 -6.33
N GLN A 16 -6.09 -8.85 -5.91
CA GLN A 16 -7.03 -9.95 -6.02
C GLN A 16 -8.38 -9.44 -6.49
N ARG A 17 -8.97 -10.10 -7.49
CA ARG A 17 -10.37 -9.88 -7.87
C ARG A 17 -11.27 -10.74 -6.99
N LEU A 18 -12.20 -10.11 -6.28
CA LEU A 18 -13.18 -10.80 -5.45
C LEU A 18 -14.29 -11.41 -6.32
N THR A 19 -14.98 -12.43 -5.80
CA THR A 19 -16.14 -13.06 -6.48
C THR A 19 -17.26 -12.07 -6.78
N SER A 20 -17.41 -11.03 -5.95
CA SER A 20 -18.35 -9.93 -6.14
C SER A 20 -17.91 -8.90 -7.20
N GLY A 21 -16.71 -9.04 -7.76
CA GLY A 21 -16.19 -8.21 -8.86
C GLY A 21 -15.37 -6.99 -8.45
N GLN A 22 -15.25 -6.70 -7.15
CA GLN A 22 -14.32 -5.70 -6.62
C GLN A 22 -12.86 -6.14 -6.81
N LEU A 23 -11.96 -5.16 -6.90
CA LEU A 23 -10.52 -5.38 -6.93
C LEU A 23 -9.94 -4.98 -5.58
N LEU A 24 -9.25 -5.90 -4.92
CA LEU A 24 -8.51 -5.66 -3.71
C LEU A 24 -7.04 -5.42 -4.06
N LEU A 25 -6.50 -4.29 -3.66
CA LEU A 25 -5.06 -4.01 -3.69
C LEU A 25 -4.55 -4.15 -2.26
N TYR A 26 -3.45 -4.86 -2.04
CA TYR A 26 -2.93 -5.06 -0.69
C TYR A 26 -1.42 -5.11 -0.63
N CYS A 27 -0.88 -4.67 0.51
CA CYS A 27 0.48 -4.97 0.92
C CYS A 27 0.52 -5.22 2.44
N GLY A 28 1.48 -6.01 2.92
CA GLY A 28 1.56 -6.36 4.34
C GLY A 28 2.60 -7.42 4.64
N HIS A 29 2.65 -7.89 5.88
CA HIS A 29 3.54 -8.99 6.29
C HIS A 29 2.92 -10.35 5.93
N GLU A 30 3.72 -11.36 5.57
CA GLU A 30 3.17 -12.69 5.20
C GLU A 30 2.72 -13.53 6.41
N GLU A 31 3.23 -13.21 7.60
CA GLU A 31 3.02 -14.02 8.80
C GLU A 31 1.62 -13.83 9.41
N GLU A 32 0.84 -14.91 9.44
CA GLU A 32 -0.52 -14.97 10.00
C GLU A 32 -0.60 -14.57 11.49
N ASN A 33 0.49 -14.77 12.23
CA ASN A 33 0.60 -14.44 13.67
C ASN A 33 1.44 -13.18 13.94
N ALA A 34 1.88 -12.46 12.90
CA ALA A 34 2.60 -11.23 13.12
C ALA A 34 1.69 -10.21 13.82
N PRO A 35 2.25 -9.35 14.69
CA PRO A 35 1.49 -8.26 15.27
C PRO A 35 0.81 -7.45 14.16
N HIS A 36 -0.49 -7.15 14.31
CA HIS A 36 -1.32 -6.34 13.38
C HIS A 36 -0.89 -4.86 13.35
N THR A 37 0.38 -4.64 13.07
CA THR A 37 1.08 -3.36 13.02
C THR A 37 1.42 -2.98 11.58
N GLN A 38 1.19 -3.88 10.64
CA GLN A 38 1.43 -3.74 9.21
C GLN A 38 0.24 -4.31 8.45
N GLY A 39 0.21 -4.12 7.14
CA GLY A 39 -0.91 -4.54 6.32
C GLY A 39 -1.84 -3.36 6.04
N VAL A 40 -1.98 -3.04 4.76
CA VAL A 40 -3.00 -2.12 4.27
C VAL A 40 -3.63 -2.70 3.03
N ALA A 41 -4.90 -2.41 2.84
CA ALA A 41 -5.61 -2.78 1.63
C ALA A 41 -6.51 -1.64 1.17
N LEU A 42 -6.71 -1.56 -0.14
CA LEU A 42 -7.64 -0.66 -0.80
C LEU A 42 -8.59 -1.51 -1.66
N MET A 43 -9.88 -1.48 -1.33
CA MET A 43 -10.90 -2.19 -2.09
C MET A 43 -11.57 -1.24 -3.07
N LEU A 44 -11.59 -1.62 -4.34
CA LEU A 44 -12.10 -0.81 -5.43
C LEU A 44 -13.40 -1.39 -5.99
N SER A 45 -14.44 -0.56 -6.03
CA SER A 45 -15.65 -0.84 -6.81
C SER A 45 -15.31 -0.98 -8.30
N LYS A 46 -16.23 -1.56 -9.09
CA LYS A 46 -16.04 -1.69 -10.55
C LYS A 46 -15.81 -0.34 -11.23
N GLN A 47 -16.47 0.71 -10.76
CA GLN A 47 -16.30 2.07 -11.29
C GLN A 47 -14.91 2.63 -10.95
N ALA A 48 -14.46 2.47 -9.69
CA ALA A 48 -13.13 2.90 -9.27
C ALA A 48 -12.02 2.13 -9.99
N GLN A 49 -12.22 0.84 -10.27
CA GLN A 49 -11.30 0.03 -11.08
C GLN A 49 -11.11 0.62 -12.48
N ASN A 50 -12.19 1.03 -13.15
CA ASN A 50 -12.10 1.62 -14.49
C ASN A 50 -11.41 2.99 -14.48
N ALA A 51 -11.43 3.69 -13.36
CA ALA A 51 -10.73 4.95 -13.17
C ALA A 51 -9.27 4.75 -12.72
N LEU A 52 -8.86 3.56 -12.28
CA LEU A 52 -7.51 3.32 -11.78
C LEU A 52 -6.50 3.43 -12.94
N ILE A 53 -5.52 4.32 -12.78
CA ILE A 53 -4.39 4.49 -13.71
C ILE A 53 -3.26 3.52 -13.32
N GLY A 54 -2.99 3.41 -12.03
CA GLY A 54 -1.93 2.55 -11.49
C GLY A 54 -1.90 2.62 -9.96
N TRP A 55 -1.18 1.69 -9.36
CA TRP A 55 -0.96 1.67 -7.92
C TRP A 55 0.42 1.12 -7.61
N GLU A 56 0.94 1.48 -6.45
CA GLU A 56 2.23 1.03 -5.94
C GLU A 56 2.19 0.86 -4.42
N SER A 57 2.98 -0.09 -3.94
CA SER A 57 3.24 -0.28 -2.51
C SER A 57 4.55 0.40 -2.14
N HIS A 58 4.54 1.13 -1.03
CA HIS A 58 5.72 1.77 -0.46
C HIS A 58 6.08 1.08 0.87
N GLY A 59 6.35 -0.22 0.78
CA GLY A 59 6.56 -1.10 1.93
C GLY A 59 5.24 -1.66 2.50
N PRO A 60 5.30 -2.37 3.64
CA PRO A 60 4.16 -3.15 4.14
C PRO A 60 3.03 -2.32 4.77
N ARG A 61 3.16 -0.99 4.80
CA ARG A 61 2.25 -0.07 5.50
C ARG A 61 1.62 1.00 4.63
N ILE A 62 2.01 1.13 3.35
CA ILE A 62 1.59 2.25 2.51
C ILE A 62 1.25 1.75 1.10
N ILE A 63 0.07 2.13 0.62
CA ILE A 63 -0.37 1.99 -0.78
C ILE A 63 -0.68 3.38 -1.32
N LYS A 64 -0.16 3.67 -2.52
CA LYS A 64 -0.60 4.81 -3.35
C LYS A 64 -1.33 4.27 -4.56
N ALA A 65 -2.51 4.83 -4.84
CA ALA A 65 -3.29 4.53 -6.03
C ALA A 65 -3.66 5.84 -6.75
N SER A 66 -3.44 5.87 -8.05
CA SER A 66 -3.72 7.03 -8.91
C SER A 66 -4.95 6.75 -9.77
N PHE A 67 -5.87 7.69 -9.82
CA PHE A 67 -7.14 7.57 -10.52
C PHE A 67 -7.33 8.72 -11.51
N LYS A 68 -7.84 8.38 -12.69
CA LYS A 68 -8.33 9.33 -13.67
C LYS A 68 -9.57 10.01 -13.10
N THR A 69 -9.61 11.33 -13.15
CA THR A 69 -10.81 12.09 -12.79
C THR A 69 -11.66 12.36 -14.04
N ILE A 70 -12.88 12.86 -13.82
CA ILE A 70 -13.76 13.31 -14.92
C ILE A 70 -13.17 14.49 -15.69
N LYS A 71 -12.32 15.30 -15.04
CA LYS A 71 -11.67 16.46 -15.66
C LYS A 71 -10.37 15.99 -16.30
N GLU A 72 -10.30 16.16 -17.62
CA GLU A 72 -9.11 15.81 -18.39
C GLU A 72 -7.87 16.56 -17.89
N GLY A 73 -6.72 15.88 -17.89
CA GLY A 73 -5.46 16.40 -17.36
C GLY A 73 -5.35 16.40 -15.83
N ILE A 74 -6.42 16.06 -15.08
CA ILE A 74 -6.37 15.96 -13.62
C ILE A 74 -6.39 14.49 -13.18
N THR A 75 -5.39 14.13 -12.40
CA THR A 75 -5.27 12.84 -11.72
C THR A 75 -5.52 13.04 -10.22
N MET A 76 -6.21 12.09 -9.60
CA MET A 76 -6.42 12.03 -8.15
C MET A 76 -5.57 10.92 -7.56
N ASN A 77 -4.74 11.23 -6.57
CA ASN A 77 -3.96 10.24 -5.84
C ASN A 77 -4.63 9.97 -4.49
N ILE A 78 -4.77 8.69 -4.13
CA ILE A 78 -5.19 8.24 -2.80
C ILE A 78 -4.00 7.51 -2.18
N ILE A 79 -3.61 7.92 -0.98
CA ILE A 79 -2.59 7.24 -0.20
C ILE A 79 -3.26 6.67 1.05
N GLN A 80 -3.27 5.35 1.15
CA GLN A 80 -3.73 4.63 2.32
C GLN A 80 -2.52 4.14 3.10
N CYS A 81 -2.50 4.37 4.41
CA CYS A 81 -1.40 3.93 5.25
C CYS A 81 -1.85 3.43 6.63
N TYR A 82 -1.01 2.59 7.23
CA TYR A 82 -1.10 2.22 8.64
C TYR A 82 -0.05 3.01 9.41
N ALA A 83 -0.50 4.06 10.12
CA ALA A 83 0.37 4.95 10.87
C ALA A 83 1.07 4.22 12.04
N PRO A 84 2.30 4.63 12.41
CA PRO A 84 2.91 4.18 13.67
C PRO A 84 2.02 4.51 14.87
N THR A 85 2.03 3.64 15.88
CA THR A 85 1.32 3.85 17.14
C THR A 85 2.12 4.77 18.08
N ASN A 86 1.48 5.29 19.13
CA ASN A 86 2.08 6.31 20.00
C ASN A 86 3.32 5.83 20.77
N ASP A 87 3.46 4.53 20.98
CA ASP A 87 4.56 3.83 21.63
C ASP A 87 5.84 3.73 20.78
N TYR A 88 5.78 4.05 19.48
CA TYR A 88 6.98 4.13 18.64
C TYR A 88 7.86 5.32 19.05
N ASN A 89 9.17 5.17 18.89
CA ASN A 89 10.13 6.28 19.01
C ASN A 89 9.77 7.39 17.99
N GLU A 90 9.85 8.65 18.42
CA GLU A 90 9.64 9.85 17.59
C GLU A 90 10.48 9.82 16.31
N ASP A 91 11.75 9.37 16.36
CA ASP A 91 12.59 9.26 15.15
C ASP A 91 11.97 8.33 14.09
N VAL A 92 11.31 7.25 14.52
CA VAL A 92 10.65 6.30 13.62
C VAL A 92 9.36 6.90 13.06
N LYS A 93 8.62 7.67 13.86
CA LYS A 93 7.44 8.42 13.41
C LYS A 93 7.84 9.46 12.36
N ASP A 94 8.88 10.24 12.61
CA ASP A 94 9.39 11.27 11.70
C ASP A 94 9.85 10.65 10.38
N GLN A 95 10.61 9.56 10.42
CA GLN A 95 10.99 8.83 9.20
C GLN A 95 9.78 8.35 8.40
N PHE A 96 8.73 7.88 9.08
CA PHE A 96 7.50 7.44 8.42
C PHE A 96 6.77 8.60 7.73
N TYR A 97 6.59 9.74 8.40
CA TYR A 97 5.92 10.91 7.81
C TYR A 97 6.73 11.58 6.71
N ASN A 98 8.05 11.67 6.86
CA ASN A 98 8.95 12.14 5.80
C ASN A 98 8.86 11.25 4.55
N ARG A 99 8.82 9.93 4.75
CA ARG A 99 8.58 8.99 3.66
C ARG A 99 7.22 9.20 3.02
N MET A 100 6.16 9.40 3.79
CA MET A 100 4.81 9.66 3.27
C MET A 100 4.77 10.93 2.42
N GLN A 101 5.43 12.00 2.86
CA GLN A 101 5.54 13.24 2.11
C GLN A 101 6.25 13.02 0.76
N SER A 102 7.36 12.28 0.75
CA SER A 102 8.10 11.97 -0.50
C SER A 102 7.28 11.17 -1.52
N ILE A 103 6.23 10.45 -1.09
CA ILE A 103 5.34 9.69 -1.97
C ILE A 103 4.33 10.61 -2.67
N ILE A 104 3.94 11.72 -2.02
CA ILE A 104 3.02 12.73 -2.58
C ILE A 104 3.75 13.59 -3.61
N GLU A 105 5.01 13.93 -3.35
CA GLU A 105 5.82 14.83 -4.18
C GLU A 105 6.31 14.17 -5.49
N LYS A 106 6.20 12.85 -5.61
CA LYS A 106 6.47 12.07 -6.83
C LYS A 106 5.23 11.89 -7.69
#